data_AF-A0A752E862-F1
#
_entry.id   AF-A0A752E862-F1
#
_cell.length_a   1.000
_cell.length_b   1.000
_cell.length_c   1.000
_cell.angle_alpha   90.00
_cell.angle_beta   90.00
_cell.angle_gamma   90.00
#
_symmetry.space_group_name_H-M   'P 1'
#
loop_
_entity.id
_entity.type
_entity.pdbx_description
1 polymer ?
#
loop_
_entity_poly.entity_id
_entity_poly.type
_entity_poly.pdbx_seq_one_letter_code
_entity_poly.pdbx_strand_id
1 'polypeptide(L)'
;MSIISVESKSLGAELAVWGVPHNYAVAFAEKSASKNGRIALHPFFFNDTEHMTNQRHWLAINAAFWCCVYREAESKEAQIEALAGIRAIFYTAGALGVGEIKALIQEWWRTTYELHLIPAPNYSAATVQPTFH
;
A
#
# COMPACT_ATOMS: atom_id res chain seq x y z
N MET A 1 5.28 -6.21 18.97
CA MET A 1 5.49 -5.98 17.52
C MET A 1 4.75 -7.07 16.77
N SER A 2 3.93 -6.70 15.80
CA SER A 2 3.20 -7.62 14.92
C SER A 2 3.64 -7.38 13.47
N ILE A 3 3.55 -8.41 12.64
CA ILE A 3 3.79 -8.26 11.20
C ILE A 3 2.60 -7.50 10.59
N ILE A 4 2.89 -6.55 9.71
CA ILE A 4 1.87 -5.82 8.95
C ILE A 4 1.08 -6.83 8.12
N SER A 5 -0.23 -6.87 8.34
CA SER A 5 -1.11 -7.83 7.71
C SER A 5 -2.49 -7.23 7.47
N VAL A 6 -3.20 -7.78 6.50
CA VAL A 6 -4.56 -7.39 6.11
C VAL A 6 -5.43 -8.62 5.95
N GLU A 7 -6.74 -8.45 6.06
CA GLU A 7 -7.70 -9.52 5.83
C GLU A 7 -7.74 -9.92 4.34
N SER A 8 -7.65 -11.22 4.07
CA SER A 8 -7.44 -11.73 2.71
C SER A 8 -8.58 -11.38 1.74
N LYS A 9 -9.84 -11.39 2.18
CA LYS A 9 -10.98 -11.07 1.31
C LYS A 9 -11.02 -9.57 0.98
N SER A 10 -10.75 -8.73 1.97
CA SER A 10 -10.67 -7.28 1.84
C SER A 10 -9.55 -6.89 0.87
N LEU A 11 -8.39 -7.52 1.02
CA LEU A 11 -7.29 -7.37 0.06
C LEU A 11 -7.68 -7.85 -1.33
N GLY A 12 -8.35 -9.00 -1.47
CA GLY A 12 -8.80 -9.50 -2.77
C GLY A 12 -9.75 -8.54 -3.49
N ALA A 13 -10.70 -7.95 -2.76
CA ALA A 13 -11.62 -6.94 -3.30
C ALA A 13 -10.88 -5.66 -3.71
N GLU A 14 -9.94 -5.19 -2.88
CA GLU A 14 -9.13 -4.01 -3.17
C GLU A 14 -8.24 -4.26 -4.41
N LEU A 15 -7.57 -5.41 -4.51
CA LEU A 15 -6.77 -5.78 -5.69
C LEU A 15 -7.58 -5.73 -7.00
N ALA A 16 -8.85 -6.14 -6.96
CA ALA A 16 -9.74 -6.05 -8.11
C ALA A 16 -10.05 -4.58 -8.49
N VAL A 17 -10.31 -3.71 -7.50
CA VAL A 17 -10.51 -2.26 -7.72
C VAL A 17 -9.27 -1.61 -8.34
N TRP A 18 -8.08 -2.02 -7.92
CA TRP A 18 -6.81 -1.54 -8.48
C TRP A 18 -6.45 -2.17 -9.83
N GLY A 19 -7.31 -3.02 -10.40
CA GLY A 19 -7.10 -3.65 -11.71
C GLY A 19 -5.90 -4.59 -11.73
N VAL A 20 -5.62 -5.26 -10.61
CA VAL A 20 -4.52 -6.23 -10.53
C VAL A 20 -4.96 -7.55 -11.18
N PRO A 21 -4.21 -8.06 -12.19
CA PRO A 21 -4.49 -9.37 -12.78
C PRO A 21 -4.35 -10.50 -11.76
N HIS A 22 -5.16 -11.55 -11.92
CA HIS A 22 -5.23 -12.64 -10.95
C HIS A 22 -3.88 -13.34 -10.70
N ASN A 23 -3.09 -13.57 -11.73
CA ASN A 23 -1.75 -14.19 -11.60
C ASN A 23 -0.79 -13.35 -10.74
N TYR A 24 -0.84 -12.02 -10.85
CA TYR A 24 -0.07 -11.12 -9.98
C TYR A 24 -0.54 -11.18 -8.53
N ALA A 25 -1.86 -11.22 -8.31
CA ALA A 25 -2.43 -11.36 -6.98
C ALA A 25 -2.03 -12.68 -6.30
N VAL A 26 -2.07 -13.79 -7.04
CA VAL A 26 -1.63 -15.10 -6.56
C VAL A 26 -0.13 -15.08 -6.21
N ALA A 27 0.72 -14.57 -7.11
CA ALA A 27 2.16 -14.49 -6.87
C ALA A 27 2.50 -13.64 -5.62
N PHE A 28 1.78 -12.53 -5.41
CA PHE A 28 1.95 -11.73 -4.20
C PHE A 28 1.56 -12.50 -2.94
N ALA A 29 0.43 -13.21 -2.97
CA ALA A 29 -0.04 -14.00 -1.83
C ALA A 29 0.90 -15.16 -1.49
N GLU A 30 1.44 -15.85 -2.50
CA GLU A 30 2.42 -16.93 -2.33
C GLU A 30 3.75 -16.45 -1.75
N LYS A 31 4.15 -15.21 -2.07
CA LYS A 31 5.34 -14.55 -1.52
C LYS A 31 5.12 -13.92 -0.13
N SER A 32 3.89 -13.93 0.35
CA SER A 32 3.49 -13.37 1.63
C SER A 32 3.25 -14.49 2.65
N ALA A 33 3.27 -14.16 3.93
CA ALA A 33 2.84 -15.10 4.96
C ALA A 33 1.31 -15.09 5.05
N SER A 34 0.67 -16.22 4.71
CA SER A 34 -0.78 -16.39 4.83
C SER A 34 -1.12 -17.23 6.06
N LYS A 35 -1.90 -16.68 7.00
CA LYS A 35 -2.35 -17.40 8.20
C LYS A 35 -3.66 -16.82 8.72
N ASN A 36 -4.59 -17.70 9.13
CA ASN A 36 -5.87 -17.32 9.74
C ASN A 36 -6.69 -16.31 8.91
N GLY A 37 -6.71 -16.45 7.59
CA GLY A 37 -7.44 -15.54 6.70
C GLY A 37 -6.82 -14.14 6.57
N ARG A 38 -5.54 -13.98 6.94
CA ARG A 38 -4.77 -12.75 6.76
C ARG A 38 -3.56 -12.98 5.87
N ILE A 39 -3.25 -11.98 5.07
CA ILE A 39 -2.00 -11.89 4.30
C ILE A 39 -1.08 -10.91 5.01
N ALA A 40 0.08 -11.38 5.44
CA ALA A 40 1.11 -10.61 6.12
C ALA A 40 2.33 -10.46 5.22
N LEU A 41 2.90 -9.25 5.15
CA LEU A 41 4.10 -9.00 4.34
C LEU A 41 5.27 -9.83 4.85
N HIS A 42 5.94 -10.53 3.94
CA HIS A 42 7.17 -11.23 4.27
C HIS A 42 8.30 -10.20 4.53
N PRO A 43 9.15 -10.37 5.57
CA PRO A 43 10.21 -9.41 5.90
C PRO A 43 11.21 -9.16 4.77
N PHE A 44 11.36 -10.14 3.88
CA PHE A 44 12.19 -10.05 2.68
C PHE A 44 11.30 -10.28 1.45
N PHE A 45 10.49 -9.28 1.11
CA PHE A 45 9.66 -9.31 -0.09
C PHE A 45 10.44 -8.72 -1.28
N PHE A 46 10.57 -9.49 -2.35
CA PHE A 46 11.11 -9.03 -3.63
C PHE A 46 10.46 -9.80 -4.78
N ASN A 47 10.37 -9.17 -5.94
CA ASN A 47 9.87 -9.82 -7.14
C ASN A 47 11.03 -10.55 -7.85
N ASP A 48 11.17 -11.84 -7.58
CA ASP A 48 12.10 -12.75 -8.26
C ASP A 48 11.50 -13.41 -9.53
N THR A 49 10.26 -13.08 -9.86
CA THR A 49 9.51 -13.86 -10.84
C THR A 49 9.83 -13.35 -12.24
N GLU A 50 10.63 -14.13 -12.98
CA GLU A 50 11.22 -13.76 -14.27
C GLU A 50 10.20 -13.25 -15.32
N HIS A 51 8.96 -13.72 -15.25
CA HIS A 51 7.90 -13.37 -16.22
C HIS A 51 6.88 -12.35 -15.71
N MET A 52 6.95 -11.96 -14.43
CA MET A 52 6.03 -10.99 -13.83
C MET A 52 6.74 -9.65 -13.66
N THR A 53 7.21 -9.05 -14.75
CA THR A 53 8.09 -7.87 -14.70
C THR A 53 7.34 -6.54 -14.81
N ASN A 54 6.04 -6.55 -15.14
CA ASN A 54 5.26 -5.33 -15.25
C ASN A 54 5.14 -4.59 -13.89
N GLN A 55 5.85 -3.48 -13.78
CA GLN A 55 5.91 -2.63 -12.58
C GLN A 55 4.54 -2.08 -12.18
N ARG A 56 3.64 -1.82 -13.14
CA ARG A 56 2.30 -1.29 -12.87
C ARG A 56 1.53 -2.19 -11.92
N HIS A 57 1.57 -3.49 -12.11
CA HIS A 57 0.79 -4.43 -11.30
C HIS A 57 1.39 -4.59 -9.90
N TRP A 58 2.72 -4.61 -9.76
CA TRP A 58 3.36 -4.65 -8.44
C TRP A 58 3.13 -3.38 -7.63
N LEU A 59 3.20 -2.21 -8.26
CA LEU A 59 2.89 -0.96 -7.58
C LEU A 59 1.41 -0.89 -7.19
N ALA A 60 0.50 -1.36 -8.05
CA ALA A 60 -0.93 -1.46 -7.73
C ALA A 60 -1.21 -2.40 -6.54
N ILE A 61 -0.55 -3.56 -6.50
CA ILE A 61 -0.65 -4.49 -5.37
C ILE A 61 -0.23 -3.82 -4.06
N ASN A 62 0.92 -3.14 -4.07
CA ASN A 62 1.42 -2.47 -2.87
C ASN A 62 0.51 -1.32 -2.45
N ALA A 63 -0.01 -0.54 -3.40
CA ALA A 63 -0.96 0.53 -3.12
C ALA A 63 -2.25 -0.03 -2.49
N ALA A 64 -2.84 -1.07 -3.08
CA ALA A 64 -4.01 -1.77 -2.56
C ALA A 64 -3.77 -2.31 -1.15
N PHE A 65 -2.63 -2.99 -0.94
CA PHE A 65 -2.25 -3.53 0.35
C PHE A 65 -2.19 -2.44 1.42
N TRP A 66 -1.49 -1.34 1.18
CA TRP A 66 -1.39 -0.25 2.16
C TRP A 66 -2.71 0.50 2.37
N CYS A 67 -3.58 0.58 1.36
CA CYS A 67 -4.94 1.10 1.54
C CYS A 67 -5.78 0.20 2.47
N CYS A 68 -5.63 -1.14 2.37
CA CYS A 68 -6.22 -2.07 3.33
C CYS A 68 -5.62 -1.90 4.73
N VAL A 69 -4.29 -1.76 4.85
CA VAL A 69 -3.64 -1.51 6.15
C VAL A 69 -4.21 -0.24 6.80
N TYR A 70 -4.37 0.85 6.04
CA TYR A 70 -4.95 2.08 6.55
C TYR A 70 -6.40 1.88 7.03
N ARG A 71 -7.20 1.15 6.26
CA ARG A 71 -8.61 0.87 6.56
C ARG A 71 -8.80 -0.03 7.79
N GLU A 72 -7.89 -0.98 8.00
CA GLU A 72 -7.89 -1.91 9.13
C GLU A 72 -7.18 -1.37 10.37
N ALA A 73 -6.50 -0.23 10.28
CA ALA A 73 -5.74 0.34 11.38
C ALA A 73 -6.66 0.81 12.52
N GLU A 74 -6.44 0.25 13.71
CA GLU A 74 -7.19 0.57 14.92
C GLU A 74 -6.59 1.74 15.73
N SER A 75 -5.37 2.18 15.39
CA SER A 75 -4.68 3.28 16.06
C SER A 75 -4.21 4.36 15.09
N LYS A 76 -4.02 5.57 15.61
CA LYS A 76 -3.50 6.70 14.84
C LYS A 76 -2.08 6.42 14.32
N GLU A 77 -1.25 5.77 15.13
CA GLU A 77 0.12 5.40 14.76
C GLU A 77 0.12 4.42 13.59
N ALA A 78 -0.76 3.41 13.61
CA ALA A 78 -0.90 2.46 12.51
C ALA A 78 -1.45 3.12 11.24
N GLN A 79 -2.37 4.08 11.37
CA GLN A 79 -2.82 4.89 10.23
C GLN A 79 -1.69 5.74 9.64
N ILE A 80 -0.85 6.36 10.48
CA ILE A 80 0.32 7.13 10.04
C ILE A 80 1.32 6.22 9.31
N GLU A 81 1.60 5.03 9.84
CA GLU A 81 2.45 4.03 9.19
C GLU A 81 1.90 3.63 7.82
N ALA A 82 0.59 3.38 7.73
CA ALA A 82 -0.06 3.06 6.48
C ALA A 82 0.01 4.19 5.45
N LEU A 83 -0.25 5.43 5.86
CA LEU A 83 -0.11 6.61 5.00
C LEU A 83 1.33 6.83 4.52
N ALA A 84 2.32 6.50 5.35
CA ALA A 84 3.73 6.50 4.93
C ALA A 84 4.00 5.44 3.86
N GLY A 85 3.43 4.24 4.01
CA GLY A 85 3.46 3.20 2.98
C GLY A 85 2.83 3.63 1.65
N ILE A 86 1.61 4.17 1.67
CA ILE A 86 0.92 4.70 0.48
C ILE A 86 1.76 5.79 -0.20
N ARG A 87 2.34 6.70 0.59
CA ARG A 87 3.21 7.77 0.10
C ARG A 87 4.48 7.24 -0.56
N ALA A 88 5.10 6.21 0.01
CA ALA A 88 6.27 5.58 -0.59
C ALA A 88 5.93 5.05 -2.00
N ILE A 89 4.78 4.41 -2.16
CA ILE A 89 4.32 3.93 -3.48
C ILE A 89 4.01 5.10 -4.42
N PHE A 90 3.39 6.18 -3.93
CA PHE A 90 3.12 7.38 -4.74
C PHE A 90 4.37 8.00 -5.37
N TYR A 91 5.44 8.15 -4.59
CA TYR A 91 6.71 8.68 -5.09
C TYR A 91 7.45 7.69 -5.97
N THR A 92 7.42 6.40 -5.61
CA THR A 92 8.04 5.33 -6.41
C THR A 92 7.39 5.23 -7.79
N ALA A 93 6.05 5.26 -7.87
CA ALA A 93 5.32 5.26 -9.12
C ALA A 93 5.68 6.47 -10.00
N GLY A 94 5.83 7.65 -9.40
CA GLY A 94 6.30 8.84 -10.10
C GLY A 94 7.73 8.71 -10.64
N ALA A 95 8.65 8.19 -9.82
CA ALA A 95 10.06 8.00 -10.21
C ALA A 95 10.23 6.97 -11.33
N LEU A 96 9.38 5.93 -11.35
CA LEU A 96 9.39 4.88 -12.37
C LEU A 96 8.54 5.20 -13.61
N GLY A 97 7.93 6.39 -13.70
CA GLY A 97 7.11 6.79 -14.83
C GLY A 97 5.75 6.07 -14.93
N VAL A 98 5.31 5.39 -13.87
CA VAL A 98 4.03 4.67 -13.80
C VAL A 98 2.92 5.67 -13.41
N GLY A 99 2.58 6.56 -14.35
CA GLY A 99 1.66 7.67 -14.14
C GLY A 99 0.24 7.27 -13.71
N GLU A 100 -0.26 6.14 -14.21
CA GLU A 100 -1.58 5.61 -13.84
C GLU A 100 -1.67 5.35 -12.32
N ILE A 101 -0.70 4.63 -11.74
CA ILE A 101 -0.71 4.31 -10.31
C ILE A 101 -0.55 5.57 -9.46
N LYS A 102 0.31 6.50 -9.92
CA LYS A 102 0.45 7.81 -9.26
C LYS A 102 -0.88 8.56 -9.21
N ALA A 103 -1.62 8.60 -10.32
CA ALA A 103 -2.91 9.28 -10.42
C ALA A 103 -3.98 8.59 -9.55
N LEU A 104 -4.03 7.26 -9.54
CA LEU A 104 -4.95 6.49 -8.69
C LEU A 104 -4.71 6.74 -7.20
N ILE A 105 -3.44 6.76 -6.77
CA ILE A 105 -3.11 7.08 -5.37
C ILE A 105 -3.47 8.54 -5.04
N GLN A 106 -3.23 9.47 -5.96
CA GLN A 106 -3.63 10.87 -5.76
C GLN A 106 -5.15 11.01 -5.59
N GLU A 107 -5.92 10.28 -6.37
CA GLU A 107 -7.39 10.28 -6.27
C GLU A 107 -7.87 9.62 -4.99
N TRP A 108 -7.28 8.49 -4.58
CA TRP A 108 -7.54 7.88 -3.29
C TRP A 108 -7.28 8.85 -2.14
N TRP A 109 -6.15 9.56 -2.18
CA TRP A 109 -5.77 10.56 -1.18
C TRP A 109 -6.76 11.72 -1.11
N ARG A 110 -7.23 12.20 -2.27
CA ARG A 110 -8.21 13.29 -2.34
C ARG A 110 -9.57 12.85 -1.81
N THR A 111 -10.02 11.66 -2.16
CA THR A 111 -11.35 11.15 -1.79
C THR A 111 -11.43 10.69 -0.34
N THR A 112 -10.30 10.39 0.30
CA THR A 112 -10.21 10.00 1.71
C THR A 112 -9.74 11.13 2.64
N TYR A 113 -9.66 12.37 2.14
CA TYR A 113 -9.16 13.52 2.90
C TYR A 113 -9.81 13.70 4.26
N GLU A 114 -11.14 13.56 4.35
CA GLU A 114 -11.90 13.71 5.59
C GLU A 114 -11.51 12.67 6.67
N LEU A 115 -10.86 11.57 6.29
CA LEU A 115 -10.41 10.52 7.20
C LEU A 115 -9.01 10.80 7.76
N HIS A 116 -8.06 11.19 6.91
CA HIS A 116 -6.66 11.37 7.32
C HIS A 116 -6.28 12.83 7.60
N LEU A 117 -7.03 13.81 7.08
CA LEU A 117 -6.82 15.25 7.26
C LEU A 117 -5.43 15.74 6.81
N ILE A 118 -4.90 15.16 5.73
CA ILE A 118 -3.59 15.50 5.16
C ILE A 118 -3.77 16.02 3.74
N PRO A 119 -3.45 17.28 3.44
CA PRO A 119 -3.84 17.90 2.18
C PRO A 119 -3.15 17.30 0.95
N ALA A 120 -1.93 16.76 1.10
CA ALA A 120 -1.20 16.11 0.02
C ALA A 120 -0.17 15.10 0.54
N PRO A 121 0.29 14.14 -0.31
CA PRO A 121 1.26 13.12 0.08
C PRO A 121 2.60 13.67 0.61
N ASN A 122 2.97 14.91 0.29
CA ASN A 122 4.21 15.54 0.76
C ASN A 122 4.13 16.15 2.17
N TYR A 123 2.96 16.16 2.81
CA TYR A 123 2.78 16.69 4.16
C TYR A 123 3.07 15.62 5.21
N SER A 124 3.80 15.98 6.27
CA SER A 124 4.07 15.06 7.37
C SER A 124 2.81 14.77 8.18
N ALA A 125 2.58 13.49 8.45
CA ALA A 125 1.55 13.02 9.39
C ALA A 125 2.11 12.77 10.80
N ALA A 126 3.43 12.92 10.98
CA ALA A 126 4.12 12.58 12.21
C ALA A 126 3.63 13.47 13.37
N THR A 127 3.33 12.84 14.50
CA THR A 127 2.88 13.51 15.72
C THR A 127 4.00 14.27 16.42
N VAL A 128 5.25 13.84 16.22
CA VAL A 128 6.46 14.55 16.68
C VAL A 128 7.16 15.14 15.46
N GLN A 129 7.18 16.48 15.38
CA GLN A 129 7.92 17.18 14.33
C GLN A 129 9.38 17.35 14.78
N PRO A 130 10.36 17.15 13.88
CA PRO A 130 11.75 17.40 14.21
C PRO A 130 11.94 18.89 14.56
N THR A 131 12.41 19.17 15.76
CA THR A 131 12.98 20.47 16.10
C THR A 131 14.36 20.56 15.49
N PHE A 132 14.52 21.43 14.50
CA PHE A 132 15.83 21.83 14.04
C PHE A 132 16.44 22.76 15.10
N HIS A 133 17.58 22.35 15.66
CA HIS A 133 18.45 23.20 16.49
C HIS A 133 19.43 23.95 15.60
#